data_AF-A0AAV4ALF1-F1
#
_entry.id   AF-A0AAV4ALF1-F1
#
_cell.length_a   1.000
_cell.length_b   1.000
_cell.length_c   1.000
_cell.angle_alpha   90.00
_cell.angle_beta   90.00
_cell.angle_gamma   90.00
#
_symmetry.space_group_name_H-M   'P 1'
#
loop_
_entity.id
_entity.type
_entity.pdbx_description
1 polymer ?
#
loop_
_entity_poly.entity_id
_entity_poly.type
_entity_poly.pdbx_seq_one_letter_code
_entity_poly.pdbx_strand_id
1 'polypeptide(L)'
;MCELLTGNQGSVKSIPVPDLYSSHEEADSRITLHCMYASQQPTTERVIVRSPDSDVFLLLLSFSDAISKPLIFDTSSGNNRRQLNITDLA
;
A
#
# COMPACT_ATOMS: atom_id res chain seq x y z
N MET A 1 5.28 -9.32 1.46
CA MET A 1 6.50 -8.62 1.88
C MET A 1 6.26 -7.13 1.65
N CYS A 2 6.07 -6.36 2.72
CA CYS A 2 5.81 -4.91 2.65
C CYS A 2 7.12 -4.15 2.91
N GLU A 3 7.40 -3.16 2.08
CA GLU A 3 8.61 -2.34 2.16
C GLU A 3 8.22 -0.87 2.36
N LEU A 4 8.85 -0.22 3.35
CA LEU A 4 8.67 1.20 3.61
C LEU A 4 9.71 1.97 2.80
N LEU A 5 9.27 2.85 1.90
CA LEU A 5 10.17 3.69 1.09
C LEU A 5 10.37 5.04 1.78
N THR A 6 11.60 5.36 2.13
CA THR A 6 11.99 6.68 2.65
C THR A 6 12.92 7.38 1.66
N GLY A 7 12.57 8.61 1.29
CA GLY A 7 13.31 9.42 0.32
C GLY A 7 14.06 10.56 0.99
N ASN A 8 15.36 10.69 0.68
CA ASN A 8 16.12 11.91 0.99
C ASN A 8 16.97 12.29 -0.23
N GLN A 9 16.76 13.51 -0.74
CA GLN A 9 17.51 14.18 -1.82
C GLN A 9 18.04 13.25 -2.94
N GLY A 10 17.13 12.52 -3.60
CA GLY A 10 17.46 11.70 -4.78
C GLY A 10 17.82 10.24 -4.51
N SER A 11 17.88 9.81 -3.24
CA SER A 11 18.01 8.39 -2.88
C SER A 11 16.74 7.87 -2.21
N VAL A 12 16.23 6.72 -2.67
CA VAL A 12 15.10 6.01 -2.03
C VAL A 12 15.68 4.79 -1.33
N LYS A 13 15.51 4.71 -0.01
CA LYS A 13 15.85 3.52 0.78
C LYS A 13 14.59 2.72 1.07
N SER A 14 14.67 1.41 0.83
CA SER A 14 13.68 0.44 1.26
C SER A 14 14.04 -0.08 2.64
N ILE A 15 13.12 0.03 3.59
CA ILE A 15 13.26 -0.51 4.94
C ILE A 15 12.29 -1.70 5.07
N PRO A 16 12.78 -2.91 5.41
CA PRO A 16 11.93 -4.06 5.65
C PRO A 16 11.07 -3.81 6.89
N VAL A 17 9.74 -3.92 6.72
CA VAL A 17 8.77 -3.75 7.80
C VAL A 17 8.66 -5.07 8.57
N PRO A 18 8.58 -5.07 9.91
CA PRO A 18 8.33 -6.28 10.69
C PRO A 18 7.09 -7.02 10.18
N ASP A 19 7.19 -8.35 10.08
CA ASP A 19 6.06 -9.17 9.66
C ASP A 19 4.92 -9.04 10.66
N LEU A 20 3.75 -8.59 10.19
CA LEU A 20 2.54 -8.59 10.98
C LEU A 20 1.90 -9.98 10.86
N TYR A 21 1.62 -10.59 12.00
CA TYR A 21 0.97 -11.89 12.05
C TYR A 21 -0.55 -11.70 11.99
N SER A 22 -1.22 -12.45 11.10
CA SER A 22 -2.66 -12.44 10.97
C SER A 22 -3.15 -13.85 10.65
N SER A 23 -4.24 -14.29 11.30
CA SER A 23 -4.92 -15.55 11.01
C SER A 23 -5.80 -15.50 9.76
N HIS A 24 -5.78 -14.38 9.02
CA HIS A 24 -6.52 -14.23 7.77
C HIS A 24 -5.83 -15.07 6.69
N GLU A 25 -6.57 -16.05 6.16
CA GLU A 25 -6.08 -17.11 5.27
C GLU A 25 -5.66 -16.56 3.89
N GLU A 26 -6.28 -15.45 3.45
CA GLU A 26 -6.11 -14.86 2.12
C GLU A 26 -5.11 -13.69 2.12
N ALA A 27 -4.22 -13.65 1.11
CA ALA A 27 -3.14 -12.66 1.03
C ALA A 27 -3.66 -11.21 0.93
N ASP A 28 -4.84 -11.02 0.35
CA ASP A 28 -5.40 -9.71 -0.02
C ASP A 28 -5.93 -8.98 1.22
N SER A 29 -6.48 -9.73 2.18
CA SER A 29 -6.85 -9.24 3.50
C SER A 29 -5.64 -8.78 4.31
N ARG A 30 -4.49 -9.47 4.16
CA ARG A 30 -3.24 -9.06 4.83
C ARG A 30 -2.70 -7.75 4.27
N ILE A 31 -2.77 -7.55 2.94
CA ILE A 31 -2.36 -6.28 2.31
C ILE A 31 -3.13 -5.11 2.91
N THR A 32 -4.44 -5.25 3.06
CA THR A 32 -5.30 -4.20 3.63
C THR A 32 -4.91 -3.87 5.08
N LEU A 33 -4.66 -4.89 5.91
CA LEU A 33 -4.20 -4.71 7.30
C LEU A 33 -2.85 -3.97 7.37
N HIS A 34 -1.90 -4.35 6.51
CA HIS A 34 -0.61 -3.66 6.44
C HIS A 34 -0.75 -2.21 5.99
N CYS A 35 -1.67 -1.90 5.07
CA CYS A 35 -1.95 -0.53 4.64
C CYS A 35 -2.49 0.33 5.79
N MET A 36 -3.44 -0.20 6.55
CA MET A 36 -3.97 0.47 7.74
C MET A 36 -2.85 0.75 8.75
N TYR A 37 -2.05 -0.26 9.09
CA TYR A 37 -0.92 -0.12 10.01
C TYR A 37 0.12 0.91 9.52
N ALA A 38 0.50 0.85 8.24
CA ALA A 38 1.46 1.76 7.65
C ALA A 38 0.94 3.20 7.65
N SER A 39 -0.35 3.41 7.38
CA SER A 39 -0.97 4.74 7.37
C SER A 39 -0.96 5.42 8.74
N GLN A 40 -1.00 4.63 9.82
CA GLN A 40 -0.93 5.14 11.20
C GLN A 40 0.48 5.55 11.63
N GLN A 41 1.52 5.17 10.88
CA GLN A 41 2.89 5.52 11.26
C GLN A 41 3.14 7.02 11.02
N PRO A 42 3.72 7.75 11.99
CA PRO A 42 3.97 9.19 11.86
C PRO A 42 4.86 9.56 10.68
N THR A 43 5.76 8.66 10.30
CA THR A 43 6.75 8.83 9.22
C THR A 43 6.20 8.48 7.84
N THR A 44 4.99 7.90 7.74
CA THR A 44 4.39 7.53 6.46
C THR A 44 3.72 8.75 5.82
N GLU A 45 4.23 9.16 4.67
CA GLU A 45 3.62 10.22 3.85
C GLU A 45 2.50 9.69 2.95
N ARG A 46 2.64 8.45 2.45
CA ARG A 46 1.67 7.77 1.59
C ARG A 46 1.86 6.26 1.62
N VAL A 47 0.80 5.53 1.34
CA VAL A 47 0.81 4.07 1.19
C VAL A 47 0.75 3.75 -0.30
N ILE A 48 1.65 2.89 -0.78
CA ILE A 48 1.67 2.43 -2.18
C ILE A 48 1.53 0.92 -2.18
N VAL A 49 0.47 0.42 -2.79
CA VAL A 49 0.26 -1.01 -3.01
C VAL A 49 0.52 -1.32 -4.46
N ARG A 50 1.54 -2.16 -4.72
CA ARG A 50 1.82 -2.64 -6.07
C ARG A 50 1.21 -4.02 -6.25
N SER A 51 0.20 -4.12 -7.10
CA SER A 51 -0.44 -5.38 -7.46
C SER A 51 -1.12 -5.25 -8.82
N PRO A 52 -1.06 -6.27 -9.69
CA PRO A 52 -1.92 -6.36 -10.87
C PRO A 52 -3.33 -6.86 -10.55
N ASP A 53 -3.59 -7.28 -9.31
CA ASP A 53 -4.82 -7.96 -8.90
C ASP A 53 -5.99 -7.00 -8.64
N SER A 54 -7.12 -7.25 -9.29
CA SER A 54 -8.34 -6.45 -9.12
C SER A 54 -8.99 -6.64 -7.75
N ASP A 55 -8.83 -7.80 -7.12
CA ASP A 55 -9.49 -8.10 -5.85
C ASP A 55 -8.83 -7.29 -4.73
N VAL A 56 -7.49 -7.14 -4.79
CA VAL A 56 -6.74 -6.20 -3.94
C VAL A 56 -7.21 -4.76 -4.17
N PHE A 57 -7.44 -4.34 -5.41
CA PHE A 57 -7.95 -3.00 -5.70
C PHE A 57 -9.32 -2.75 -5.06
N LEU A 58 -10.27 -3.68 -5.25
CA LEU A 58 -11.61 -3.58 -4.71
C LEU A 58 -11.61 -3.57 -3.17
N LEU A 59 -10.77 -4.39 -2.55
CA LEU A 59 -10.58 -4.38 -1.10
C LEU A 59 -10.05 -3.03 -0.62
N LEU A 60 -8.98 -2.51 -1.24
CA LEU A 60 -8.41 -1.21 -0.86
C LEU A 60 -9.41 -0.05 -1.04
N LEU A 61 -10.24 -0.10 -2.08
CA LEU A 61 -11.31 0.87 -2.29
C LEU A 61 -12.41 0.75 -1.22
N SER A 62 -12.75 -0.48 -0.83
CA SER A 62 -13.78 -0.74 0.20
C SER A 62 -13.34 -0.30 1.60
N PHE A 63 -12.03 -0.28 1.87
CA PHE A 63 -11.43 0.08 3.15
C PHE A 63 -10.65 1.40 3.12
N SER A 64 -10.82 2.21 2.08
CA SER A 64 -10.06 3.47 1.90
C SER A 64 -10.23 4.42 3.08
N ASP A 65 -11.42 4.50 3.65
CA ASP A 65 -11.75 5.38 4.79
C ASP A 65 -10.97 5.02 6.07
N ALA A 66 -10.53 3.76 6.20
CA ALA A 66 -9.74 3.30 7.32
C ALA A 66 -8.23 3.58 7.15
N ILE A 67 -7.81 4.04 5.97
CA ILE A 67 -6.41 4.31 5.63
C ILE A 67 -6.21 5.83 5.67
N SER A 68 -5.59 6.33 6.74
CA SER A 68 -5.52 7.76 7.06
C SER A 68 -4.51 8.57 6.22
N LYS A 69 -3.85 7.93 5.25
CA LYS A 69 -2.82 8.51 4.40
C LYS A 69 -3.19 8.29 2.93
N PRO A 70 -2.68 9.14 2.01
CA PRO A 70 -2.88 8.95 0.58
C PRO A 70 -2.53 7.53 0.15
N LEU A 71 -3.47 6.86 -0.52
CA LEU A 71 -3.38 5.47 -0.93
C LEU A 71 -3.27 5.38 -2.45
N ILE A 72 -2.13 4.87 -2.91
CA ILE A 72 -1.84 4.72 -4.34
C ILE A 72 -1.84 3.23 -4.68
N PHE A 73 -2.60 2.86 -5.70
CA PHE A 73 -2.59 1.53 -6.29
C PHE A 73 -1.76 1.53 -7.58
N ASP A 74 -0.70 0.74 -7.60
CA ASP A 74 0.27 0.66 -8.67
C ASP A 74 0.13 -0.67 -9.42
N THR A 75 -0.41 -0.61 -10.64
CA THR A 75 -0.56 -1.77 -11.55
C THR A 75 0.57 -1.86 -12.57
N SER A 76 1.66 -1.13 -12.36
CA SER A 76 2.76 -1.05 -13.32
C SER A 76 3.40 -2.41 -13.60
N SER A 77 3.67 -2.67 -14.87
CA SER A 77 4.40 -3.86 -15.33
C SER A 77 5.43 -3.47 -16.38
N GLY A 78 6.69 -3.89 -16.17
CA GLY A 78 7.82 -3.49 -17.01
C GLY A 78 8.00 -1.97 -17.07
N ASN A 79 8.00 -1.41 -18.30
CA ASN A 79 8.14 0.03 -18.54
C ASN A 79 6.80 0.79 -18.50
N ASN A 80 5.67 0.11 -18.35
CA ASN A 80 4.36 0.74 -18.33
C ASN A 80 4.01 1.14 -16.90
N ARG A 81 4.08 2.44 -16.59
CA ARG A 81 3.64 2.97 -15.30
C ARG A 81 2.15 3.26 -15.29
N ARG A 82 1.42 2.65 -14.35
CA ARG A 82 -0.01 2.88 -14.12
C ARG A 82 -0.27 2.97 -12.63
N GLN A 83 -0.55 4.17 -12.17
CA GLN A 83 -0.86 4.46 -10.77
C GLN A 83 -2.24 5.09 -10.68
N LEU A 84 -3.03 4.62 -9.73
CA LEU A 84 -4.35 5.13 -9.41
C LEU A 84 -4.32 5.65 -7.97
N ASN A 85 -4.83 6.86 -7.75
CA ASN A 85 -5.03 7.35 -6.39
C ASN A 85 -6.38 6.83 -5.90
N ILE A 86 -6.38 5.84 -5.01
CA ILE A 86 -7.61 5.28 -4.45
C ILE A 86 -8.31 6.32 -3.57
N THR A 87 -7.54 7.17 -2.88
CA THR A 87 -8.11 8.22 -2.02
C THR A 87 -8.94 9.24 -2.80
N ASP A 88 -8.67 9.44 -4.10
CA ASP A 88 -9.46 10.36 -4.94
C ASP A 88 -10.65 9.67 -5.63
N LEU A 89 -10.75 8.34 -5.54
CA LEU A 89 -11.78 7.52 -6.18
C LEU A 89 -12.92 7.13 -5.24
N ALA A 90 -12.67 7.13 -3.92
CA ALA A 90 -13.64 6.90 -2.86
C ALA A 90 -14.24 8.22 -2.37
#